data_AF-A0A1H0EJL2-F1
#
_entry.id   AF-A0A1H0EJL2-F1
#
_cell.length_a   1.000
_cell.length_b   1.000
_cell.length_c   1.000
_cell.angle_alpha   90.00
_cell.angle_beta   90.00
_cell.angle_gamma   90.00
#
_symmetry.space_group_name_H-M   'P 1'
#
loop_
_entity.id
_entity.type
_entity.pdbx_description
1 polymer ?
#
loop_
_entity_poly.entity_id
_entity_poly.type
_entity_poly.pdbx_seq_one_letter_code
_entity_poly.pdbx_strand_id
1 'polypeptide(L)'
;MIAQGAEAKVYYREGDPSVAKERTSIYSTTNKALEAIALHNYLFPETAMKVIGFTRDNDSLLRIVLTQPYIRCQRLATKDEIDAMVAEKGFHDNWQGQGVNYISERLALEDMHPANVFIDELTGKPTCIDCIVKFVSNKK
;
A
#
# COMPACT_ATOMS: atom_id res chain seq x y z
N MET A 1 -5.16 15.50 -10.70
CA MET A 1 -4.27 14.35 -10.51
C MET A 1 -2.95 14.90 -9.98
N ILE A 2 -2.41 14.32 -8.91
CA ILE A 2 -1.17 14.81 -8.27
C ILE A 2 0.00 13.83 -8.38
N ALA A 3 -0.29 12.55 -8.64
CA ALA A 3 0.71 11.52 -8.86
C ALA A 3 0.13 10.39 -9.73
N GLN A 4 1.01 9.68 -10.43
CA GLN A 4 0.67 8.50 -11.21
C GLN A 4 1.79 7.46 -11.06
N GLY A 5 1.42 6.25 -10.65
CA GLY A 5 2.29 5.07 -10.67
C GLY A 5 1.83 4.05 -11.70
N ALA A 6 2.52 2.91 -11.79
CA ALA A 6 2.11 1.80 -12.65
C ALA A 6 0.72 1.24 -12.25
N GLU A 7 0.40 1.28 -10.95
CA GLU A 7 -0.79 0.63 -10.41
C GLU A 7 -1.98 1.57 -10.14
N ALA A 8 -1.74 2.87 -10.01
CA ALA A 8 -2.79 3.81 -9.61
C ALA A 8 -2.60 5.23 -10.14
N LYS A 9 -3.72 5.91 -10.38
CA LYS A 9 -3.79 7.36 -10.53
C LYS A 9 -4.27 7.96 -9.21
N VAL A 10 -3.54 8.98 -8.72
CA VAL A 10 -3.82 9.64 -7.44
C VAL A 10 -4.38 11.03 -7.67
N TYR A 11 -5.53 11.29 -7.06
CA TYR A 11 -6.23 12.56 -7.11
C TYR A 11 -6.29 13.13 -5.71
N TYR A 12 -5.95 14.40 -5.61
CA TYR A 12 -6.02 15.18 -4.38
C TYR A 12 -6.56 16.56 -4.75
N ARG A 13 -7.42 17.08 -3.89
CA ARG A 13 -7.87 18.45 -3.92
C ARG A 13 -7.27 19.13 -2.71
N GLU A 14 -6.69 20.31 -2.92
CA GLU A 14 -6.06 21.07 -1.84
C GLU A 14 -7.05 21.32 -0.70
N GLY A 15 -6.64 20.97 0.52
CA GLY A 15 -7.45 21.07 1.74
C GLY A 15 -8.25 19.82 2.08
N ASP A 16 -8.36 18.83 1.19
CA ASP A 16 -9.05 17.58 1.51
C ASP A 16 -8.22 16.73 2.50
N PRO A 17 -8.86 16.00 3.42
CA PRO A 17 -8.14 15.13 4.37
C PRO A 17 -7.71 13.80 3.73
N SER A 18 -8.09 13.53 2.48
CA SER A 18 -7.92 12.23 1.83
C SER A 18 -7.54 12.36 0.37
N VAL A 19 -6.86 11.34 -0.16
CA VAL A 19 -6.63 11.17 -1.60
C VAL A 19 -7.55 10.10 -2.15
N ALA A 20 -7.96 10.25 -3.41
CA ALA A 20 -8.63 9.21 -4.17
C ALA A 20 -7.62 8.47 -5.06
N LYS A 21 -7.68 7.14 -5.04
CA LYS A 21 -6.88 6.24 -5.86
C LYS A 21 -7.79 5.45 -6.78
N GLU A 22 -7.52 5.52 -8.08
CA GLU A 22 -8.08 4.61 -9.06
C GLU A 22 -7.07 3.49 -9.28
N ARG A 23 -7.32 2.31 -8.69
CA ARG A 23 -6.34 1.20 -8.68
C ARG A 23 -6.65 0.17 -9.76
N THR A 24 -5.62 -0.17 -10.53
CA THR A 24 -5.60 -1.34 -11.39
C THR A 24 -5.65 -2.60 -10.52
N SER A 25 -6.62 -3.50 -10.76
CA SER A 25 -6.58 -4.81 -10.10
C SER A 25 -5.40 -5.61 -10.65
N ILE A 26 -4.27 -5.60 -9.94
CA ILE A 26 -3.13 -6.51 -10.14
C ILE A 26 -3.45 -7.94 -9.66
N TYR A 27 -4.60 -8.13 -9.02
CA TYR A 27 -5.05 -9.40 -8.47
C TYR A 27 -5.91 -10.16 -9.49
N SER A 28 -5.78 -11.50 -9.46
CA SER A 28 -6.52 -12.39 -10.37
C SER A 28 -8.03 -12.36 -10.18
N THR A 29 -8.53 -11.89 -9.03
CA THR A 29 -9.97 -11.77 -8.72
C THR A 29 -10.23 -10.54 -7.83
N THR A 30 -11.44 -9.97 -7.91
CA THR A 30 -11.88 -8.88 -7.02
C THR A 30 -11.82 -9.29 -5.55
N ASN A 31 -12.13 -10.54 -5.21
CA ASN A 31 -12.04 -11.02 -3.83
C ASN A 31 -10.60 -10.92 -3.28
N LYS A 32 -9.59 -11.29 -4.06
CA LYS A 32 -8.19 -11.17 -3.64
C LYS A 32 -7.77 -9.70 -3.47
N ALA A 33 -8.30 -8.81 -4.31
CA ALA A 33 -8.04 -7.38 -4.16
C ALA A 33 -8.64 -6.82 -2.87
N LEU A 34 -9.89 -7.21 -2.54
CA LEU A 34 -10.55 -6.81 -1.29
C LEU A 34 -9.85 -7.41 -0.05
N GLU A 35 -9.38 -8.65 -0.15
CA GLU A 35 -8.59 -9.30 0.89
C GLU A 35 -7.27 -8.56 1.14
N ALA A 36 -6.55 -8.20 0.07
CA ALA A 36 -5.32 -7.42 0.19
C ALA A 36 -5.56 -6.03 0.82
N ILE A 37 -6.66 -5.37 0.46
CA ILE A 37 -7.06 -4.10 1.10
C ILE A 37 -7.34 -4.30 2.59
N ALA A 38 -8.07 -5.35 2.96
CA ALA A 38 -8.37 -5.65 4.36
C ALA A 38 -7.10 -5.95 5.17
N LEU A 39 -6.18 -6.73 4.60
CA LEU A 39 -4.89 -7.05 5.21
C LEU A 39 -3.99 -5.81 5.35
N HIS A 40 -3.95 -4.95 4.32
CA HIS A 40 -3.24 -3.67 4.41
C HIS A 40 -3.80 -2.82 5.55
N ASN A 41 -5.12 -2.63 5.62
CA ASN A 41 -5.75 -1.83 6.66
C ASN A 41 -5.50 -2.39 8.07
N TYR A 42 -5.38 -3.71 8.21
CA TYR A 42 -5.01 -4.34 9.47
C TYR A 42 -3.58 -4.01 9.90
N LEU A 43 -2.63 -4.02 8.95
CA LEU A 43 -1.21 -3.75 9.23
C LEU A 43 -0.88 -2.26 9.33
N PHE A 44 -1.57 -1.41 8.58
CA PHE A 44 -1.31 0.02 8.42
C PHE A 44 -2.62 0.82 8.58
N PRO A 45 -3.19 0.87 9.80
CA PRO A 45 -4.46 1.56 10.05
C PRO A 45 -4.41 3.07 9.79
N GLU A 46 -3.24 3.68 9.89
CA GLU A 46 -2.99 5.11 9.64
C GLU A 46 -3.22 5.54 8.19
N THR A 47 -3.14 4.60 7.25
CA THR A 47 -3.37 4.79 5.81
C THR A 47 -4.50 3.92 5.29
N ALA A 48 -5.44 3.54 6.17
CA ALA A 48 -6.53 2.65 5.84
C ALA A 48 -7.28 3.11 4.58
N MET A 49 -7.38 2.18 3.62
CA MET A 49 -8.08 2.36 2.37
C MET A 49 -9.57 2.04 2.55
N LYS A 50 -10.43 2.93 2.05
CA LYS A 50 -11.88 2.72 1.94
C LYS A 50 -12.26 2.53 0.49
N VAL A 51 -12.95 1.43 0.18
CA VAL A 51 -13.58 1.24 -1.13
C VAL A 51 -14.77 2.19 -1.24
N ILE A 52 -14.72 3.10 -2.21
CA ILE A 52 -15.80 4.06 -2.47
C ILE A 52 -16.59 3.74 -3.73
N GLY A 53 -16.12 2.79 -4.54
CA GLY A 53 -16.84 2.29 -5.69
C GLY A 53 -15.99 1.46 -6.63
N PHE A 54 -16.56 1.17 -7.78
CA PHE A 54 -15.91 0.48 -8.89
C PHE A 54 -16.15 1.28 -10.16
N THR A 55 -15.19 1.28 -11.07
CA THR A 55 -15.33 1.88 -12.39
C THR A 55 -14.74 0.96 -13.46
N ARG A 56 -14.88 1.34 -14.73
CA ARG A 56 -14.10 0.78 -15.82
C ARG A 56 -13.20 1.87 -16.39
N ASP A 57 -11.99 1.50 -16.78
CA ASP A 57 -11.15 2.40 -17.55
C ASP A 57 -11.52 2.38 -19.05
N ASN A 58 -10.74 3.09 -19.86
CA ASN A 58 -10.95 3.19 -21.31
C ASN A 58 -10.84 1.83 -22.04
N ASP A 59 -10.15 0.86 -21.44
CA ASP A 59 -10.00 -0.50 -21.96
C ASP A 59 -11.09 -1.45 -21.40
N SER A 60 -12.12 -0.90 -20.75
CA SER A 60 -13.21 -1.62 -20.09
C SER A 60 -12.77 -2.52 -18.93
N LEU A 61 -11.56 -2.34 -18.39
CA LEU A 61 -11.04 -3.12 -17.27
C LEU A 61 -11.65 -2.60 -15.96
N LEU A 62 -12.11 -3.53 -15.12
CA LEU A 62 -12.63 -3.20 -13.79
C LEU A 62 -11.54 -2.57 -12.93
N ARG A 63 -11.82 -1.40 -12.35
CA ARG A 63 -10.98 -0.68 -11.40
C ARG A 63 -11.69 -0.57 -10.07
N ILE A 64 -10.93 -0.64 -8.98
CA ILE A 64 -11.44 -0.37 -7.63
C ILE A 64 -11.09 1.09 -7.32
N VAL A 65 -12.10 1.87 -6.93
CA VAL A 65 -11.90 3.26 -6.52
C VAL A 65 -11.81 3.28 -5.00
N LEU A 66 -10.68 3.78 -4.51
CA LEU A 66 -10.32 3.79 -3.10
C LEU A 66 -10.13 5.24 -2.65
N THR A 67 -10.35 5.50 -1.37
CA THR A 67 -9.83 6.69 -0.68
C THR A 67 -8.93 6.28 0.46
N GLN A 68 -7.91 7.06 0.78
CA GLN A 68 -7.10 6.89 1.98
C GLN A 68 -6.77 8.26 2.59
N PRO A 69 -6.40 8.32 3.89
CA PRO A 69 -5.85 9.52 4.50
C PRO A 69 -4.71 10.13 3.68
N TYR A 70 -4.71 11.45 3.53
CA TYR A 70 -3.61 12.16 2.89
C TYR A 70 -2.46 12.30 3.89
N ILE A 71 -1.33 11.66 3.58
CA ILE A 71 -0.11 11.75 4.38
C ILE A 71 0.79 12.81 3.79
N ARG A 72 1.20 13.79 4.61
CA ARG A 72 2.17 14.81 4.20
C ARG A 72 3.56 14.21 4.24
N CYS A 73 4.18 14.08 3.07
CA CYS A 73 5.51 13.52 2.94
C CYS A 73 6.57 14.57 3.29
N GLN A 74 7.24 14.42 4.42
CA GLN A 74 8.45 15.20 4.72
C GLN A 74 9.61 14.75 3.84
N ARG A 75 9.81 13.43 3.74
CA ARG A 75 10.76 12.75 2.85
C ARG A 75 10.37 11.29 2.71
N LEU A 76 10.99 10.59 1.76
CA LEU A 76 10.89 9.13 1.67
C LEU A 76 11.64 8.47 2.84
N ALA A 77 11.14 7.33 3.31
CA ALA A 77 11.81 6.52 4.31
C ALA A 77 13.06 5.85 3.71
N THR A 78 14.11 5.68 4.52
CA THR A 78 15.28 4.88 4.16
C THR A 78 14.97 3.38 4.27
N LYS A 79 15.83 2.53 3.69
CA LYS A 79 15.72 1.07 3.84
C LYS A 79 15.73 0.66 5.32
N ASP A 80 16.65 1.21 6.11
CA ASP A 80 16.78 0.88 7.54
C ASP A 80 15.52 1.28 8.33
N GLU A 81 14.88 2.38 7.97
CA GLU A 81 13.61 2.82 8.59
C GLU A 81 12.44 1.91 8.21
N ILE A 82 12.41 1.44 6.95
CA ILE A 82 11.43 0.45 6.49
C ILE A 82 11.64 -0.86 7.23
N ASP A 83 12.89 -1.33 7.33
CA ASP A 83 13.28 -2.55 8.03
C ASP A 83 12.86 -2.53 9.50
N ALA A 84 13.12 -1.42 10.19
CA ALA A 84 12.68 -1.23 11.57
C ALA A 84 11.14 -1.27 11.68
N MET A 85 10.42 -0.53 10.83
CA MET A 85 8.96 -0.46 10.84
C MET A 85 8.31 -1.84 10.61
N VAL A 86 8.81 -2.63 9.67
CA VAL A 86 8.25 -3.97 9.38
C VAL A 86 8.67 -5.01 10.42
N ALA A 87 9.87 -4.89 11.01
CA ALA A 87 10.32 -5.73 12.12
C ALA A 87 9.45 -5.56 13.36
N GLU A 88 9.03 -4.33 13.69
CA GLU A 88 8.08 -4.06 14.78
C GLU A 88 6.72 -4.76 14.57
N LYS A 89 6.36 -5.06 13.31
CA LYS A 89 5.14 -5.79 12.93
C LYS A 89 5.35 -7.31 12.81
N GLY A 90 6.54 -7.81 13.16
CA GLY A 90 6.88 -9.24 13.12
C GLY A 90 7.29 -9.77 11.74
N PHE A 91 7.66 -8.89 10.82
CA PHE A 91 8.18 -9.28 9.51
C PHE A 91 9.71 -9.21 9.49
N HIS A 92 10.32 -9.96 8.59
CA HIS A 92 11.76 -9.87 8.28
C HIS A 92 11.95 -9.89 6.77
N ASP A 93 13.04 -9.27 6.32
CA ASP A 93 13.45 -9.29 4.91
C ASP A 93 13.65 -10.75 4.49
N ASN A 94 13.10 -11.14 3.34
CA ASN A 94 13.26 -12.49 2.80
C ASN A 94 14.34 -12.56 1.71
N TRP A 95 15.09 -11.47 1.51
CA TRP A 95 16.14 -11.25 0.51
C TRP A 95 15.67 -11.41 -0.94
N GLN A 96 14.34 -11.44 -1.17
CA GLN A 96 13.74 -11.43 -2.49
C GLN A 96 13.37 -10.00 -2.91
N GLY A 97 13.15 -9.79 -4.21
CA GLY A 97 12.71 -8.48 -4.72
C GLY A 97 13.69 -7.34 -4.45
N GLN A 98 14.99 -7.63 -4.29
CA GLN A 98 16.01 -6.63 -3.93
C GLN A 98 15.79 -5.95 -2.57
N GLY A 99 15.21 -6.67 -1.60
CA GLY A 99 15.02 -6.18 -0.22
C GLY A 99 13.75 -5.35 -0.02
N VAL A 100 12.82 -5.36 -0.98
CA VAL A 100 11.52 -4.67 -0.85
C VAL A 100 10.39 -5.63 -0.47
N ASN A 101 10.72 -6.90 -0.21
CA ASN A 101 9.76 -7.94 0.15
C ASN A 101 10.10 -8.51 1.53
N TYR A 102 9.07 -8.66 2.36
CA TYR A 102 9.20 -9.09 3.74
C TYR A 102 8.21 -10.21 4.03
N ILE A 103 8.55 -11.08 4.98
CA ILE A 103 7.73 -12.24 5.32
C ILE A 103 7.59 -12.38 6.84
N SER A 104 6.43 -12.88 7.26
CA SER A 104 6.15 -13.37 8.61
C SER A 104 5.65 -14.81 8.51
N GLU A 105 5.25 -15.42 9.63
CA GLU A 105 4.72 -16.79 9.62
C GLU A 105 3.52 -17.00 8.69
N ARG A 106 2.69 -15.95 8.49
CA ARG A 106 1.41 -16.07 7.77
C ARG A 106 1.26 -15.11 6.61
N LEU A 107 1.96 -13.97 6.64
CA LEU A 107 1.78 -12.89 5.67
C LEU A 107 3.10 -12.55 4.98
N ALA A 108 3.00 -12.10 3.74
CA ALA A 108 4.07 -11.47 3.00
C ALA A 108 3.67 -10.01 2.68
N LEU A 109 4.66 -9.13 2.78
CA LEU A 109 4.63 -7.76 2.27
C LEU A 109 5.47 -7.72 0.99
N GLU A 110 4.94 -7.11 -0.06
CA GLU A 110 5.69 -6.80 -1.28
C GLU A 110 5.54 -5.32 -1.62
N ASP A 111 6.48 -4.82 -2.41
CA ASP A 111 6.55 -3.43 -2.87
C ASP A 111 6.80 -2.42 -1.74
N MET A 112 7.51 -2.85 -0.68
CA MET A 112 7.89 -2.01 0.46
C MET A 112 9.17 -1.23 0.14
N HIS A 113 9.10 -0.34 -0.85
CA HIS A 113 10.21 0.52 -1.28
C HIS A 113 10.01 1.99 -0.83
N PRO A 114 11.06 2.83 -0.83
CA PRO A 114 10.96 4.22 -0.38
C PRO A 114 9.83 5.06 -0.99
N ALA A 115 9.46 4.85 -2.26
CA ALA A 115 8.36 5.60 -2.87
C ALA A 115 6.96 5.24 -2.31
N ASN A 116 6.85 4.18 -1.52
CA ASN A 116 5.60 3.70 -0.90
C ASN A 116 5.60 3.89 0.63
N VAL A 117 6.70 4.38 1.21
CA VAL A 117 6.83 4.61 2.65
C VAL A 117 7.37 6.01 2.88
N PHE A 118 6.54 6.86 3.47
CA PHE A 118 6.89 8.25 3.75
C PHE A 118 7.29 8.41 5.22
N ILE A 119 8.16 9.37 5.49
CA ILE A 119 8.20 9.99 6.81
C ILE A 119 7.08 11.01 6.84
N ASP A 120 6.07 10.71 7.66
CA ASP A 120 4.94 11.61 7.88
C ASP A 120 5.41 12.87 8.62
N GLU A 121 5.17 14.03 8.00
CA GLU A 121 5.54 15.34 8.53
C GLU A 121 4.91 15.62 9.90
N LEU A 122 3.74 15.06 10.19
CA LEU A 122 3.03 15.30 11.45
C LEU A 122 3.57 14.44 12.60
N THR A 123 3.91 13.19 12.34
CA THR A 123 4.30 12.23 13.38
C THR A 123 5.80 11.97 13.44
N GLY A 124 6.55 12.30 12.37
CA GLY A 124 7.96 11.97 12.21
C GLY A 124 8.24 10.48 12.04
N LYS A 125 7.21 9.66 11.75
CA LYS A 125 7.33 8.21 11.67
C LYS A 125 7.22 7.70 10.22
N PRO A 126 7.90 6.58 9.90
CA PRO A 126 7.64 5.83 8.68
C PRO A 126 6.16 5.41 8.59
N THR A 127 5.53 5.69 7.46
CA THR A 127 4.11 5.45 7.19
C THR A 127 3.97 4.83 5.81
N CYS A 128 3.46 3.60 5.76
CA CYS A 128 3.25 2.88 4.50
C CYS A 128 1.96 3.37 3.83
N ILE A 129 2.06 3.92 2.61
CA ILE A 129 0.89 4.45 1.87
C ILE A 129 0.37 3.50 0.79
N ASP A 130 1.16 2.49 0.43
CA ASP A 130 0.80 1.44 -0.52
C ASP A 130 1.75 0.24 -0.31
N CYS A 131 1.20 -0.96 -0.21
CA CYS A 131 1.98 -2.18 -0.36
C CYS A 131 1.05 -3.33 -0.70
N ILE A 132 1.63 -4.43 -1.17
CA ILE A 132 0.88 -5.66 -1.39
C ILE A 132 1.00 -6.50 -0.13
N VAL A 133 -0.15 -6.80 0.48
CA VAL A 133 -0.22 -7.77 1.59
C VAL A 133 -0.95 -9.02 1.11
N LYS A 134 -0.35 -10.19 1.36
CA LYS A 134 -0.95 -11.49 1.01
C LYS A 134 -0.58 -12.57 2.00
N PHE A 135 -1.39 -13.63 2.07
CA PHE A 135 -0.99 -14.82 2.81
C PHE A 135 0.20 -15.51 2.14
N VAL A 136 1.11 -16.03 2.97
CA VAL A 136 2.16 -16.94 2.50
C VAL A 136 1.47 -18.22 2.03
N SER A 137 1.72 -18.62 0.79
CA SER A 137 1.18 -19.87 0.27
C SER A 137 1.93 -21.03 0.92
N ASN A 138 1.33 -21.68 1.91
CA ASN A 138 1.82 -22.96 2.37
C ASN A 138 1.66 -23.96 1.22
N LYS A 139 2.77 -24.42 0.65
CA LYS A 139 2.75 -25.64 -0.16
C LYS A 139 2.33 -26.76 0.80
N LYS A 140 1.08 -27.19 0.69
CA LYS A 140 0.67 -28.52 1.17
C LYS A 140 1.26 -29.58 0.24
#